data_AF-A0A949PFG6-F1
#
_entry.id   AF-A0A949PFG6-F1
#
_cell.length_a   1.000
_cell.length_b   1.000
_cell.length_c   1.000
_cell.angle_alpha   90.00
_cell.angle_beta   90.00
_cell.angle_gamma   90.00
#
_symmetry.space_group_name_H-M   'P 1'
#
loop_
_entity.id
_entity.type
_entity.pdbx_description
1 polymer ?
#
loop_
_entity_poly.entity_id
_entity_poly.type
_entity_poly.pdbx_seq_one_letter_code
_entity_poly.pdbx_strand_id
1 'polypeptide(L)'
;LYLKDEIAFMNKSYLVNQNQSRSDFYDYINESYNYRIFEFDGNECGVEFLEYYNSEGIILERIHYTYNSENCSYEATFEYSDFSNGHRIYDDKNGHDASTVSEIIRRGEHHNTIENRLWSTNNDVSPNYSYNSVYEYNEEDYPVMETRTYLNESVFVYTYEYY
;
A
#
# COMPACT_ATOMS: atom_id res chain seq x y z
N LEU A 1 -30.78 -1.99 19.12
CA LEU A 1 -30.81 -2.63 17.80
C LEU A 1 -30.15 -1.68 16.81
N TYR A 2 -28.86 -1.88 16.56
CA TYR A 2 -28.15 -1.45 15.36
C TYR A 2 -27.11 -2.55 15.11
N LEU A 3 -27.48 -3.54 14.30
CA LEU A 3 -26.50 -4.41 13.66
C LEU A 3 -25.92 -3.55 12.54
N LYS A 4 -24.72 -3.03 12.77
CA LYS A 4 -23.91 -2.49 11.69
C LYS A 4 -23.37 -3.74 11.00
N ASP A 5 -23.85 -4.02 9.79
CA ASP A 5 -23.35 -5.10 8.96
C ASP A 5 -21.84 -4.86 8.73
N GLU A 6 -21.02 -5.44 9.60
CA GLU A 6 -19.60 -5.58 9.36
C GLU A 6 -19.47 -6.53 8.19
N ILE A 7 -19.24 -5.97 7.00
CA ILE A 7 -18.82 -6.75 5.84
C ILE A 7 -17.46 -7.33 6.22
N ALA A 8 -17.46 -8.56 6.71
CA ALA A 8 -16.25 -9.30 7.00
C ALA A 8 -15.59 -9.65 5.67
N PHE A 9 -14.65 -8.80 5.23
CA PHE A 9 -13.79 -9.12 4.11
C PHE A 9 -12.87 -10.25 4.54
N MET A 10 -12.95 -11.38 3.84
CA MET A 10 -12.06 -12.50 4.06
C MET A 10 -10.95 -12.44 3.02
N ASN A 11 -9.70 -12.47 3.46
CA ASN A 11 -8.55 -12.70 2.61
C ASN A 11 -7.99 -14.09 2.86
N LYS A 12 -7.62 -14.80 1.79
CA LYS A 12 -6.81 -16.02 1.90
C LYS A 12 -5.51 -15.79 1.18
N SER A 13 -4.40 -16.05 1.86
CA SER A 13 -3.08 -15.89 1.28
C SER A 13 -2.32 -17.20 1.31
N TYR A 14 -1.48 -17.41 0.32
CA TYR A 14 -0.72 -18.63 0.14
C TYR A 14 0.58 -18.38 -0.61
N LEU A 15 1.56 -19.24 -0.36
CA LEU A 15 2.80 -19.29 -1.11
C LEU A 15 2.54 -19.93 -2.47
N VAL A 16 2.95 -19.27 -3.55
CA VAL A 16 2.90 -19.84 -4.91
C VAL A 16 4.20 -20.59 -5.18
N ASN A 17 5.32 -19.98 -4.84
CA ASN A 17 6.66 -20.58 -4.86
C ASN A 17 7.60 -19.78 -3.93
N GLN A 18 8.90 -20.09 -3.91
CA GLN A 18 9.87 -19.46 -3.00
C GLN A 18 9.95 -17.92 -3.13
N ASN A 19 9.66 -17.39 -4.32
CA ASN A 19 9.78 -15.97 -4.64
C ASN A 19 8.42 -15.33 -4.96
N GLN A 20 7.31 -16.03 -4.75
CA GLN A 20 5.98 -15.49 -5.04
C GLN A 20 4.93 -15.92 -4.01
N SER A 21 4.08 -14.98 -3.63
CA SER A 21 2.87 -15.24 -2.84
C SER A 21 1.64 -14.67 -3.53
N ARG A 22 0.47 -15.16 -3.15
CA ARG A 22 -0.81 -14.68 -3.66
C ARG A 22 -1.79 -14.43 -2.53
N SER A 23 -2.61 -13.40 -2.66
CA SER A 23 -3.72 -13.09 -1.75
C SER A 23 -5.02 -12.92 -2.52
N ASP A 24 -5.98 -13.79 -2.26
CA ASP A 24 -7.33 -13.75 -2.80
C ASP A 24 -8.27 -13.00 -1.85
N PHE A 25 -9.12 -12.14 -2.39
CA PHE A 25 -10.11 -11.37 -1.64
C PHE A 25 -11.51 -11.90 -1.93
N TYR A 26 -12.25 -12.18 -0.85
CA TYR A 26 -13.60 -12.73 -0.91
C TYR A 26 -14.61 -11.79 -0.28
N ASP A 27 -15.79 -11.75 -0.88
CA ASP A 27 -16.92 -11.02 -0.32
C ASP A 27 -17.60 -11.82 0.81
N TYR A 28 -18.71 -11.28 1.33
CA TYR A 28 -19.45 -11.89 2.45
C TYR A 28 -20.16 -13.20 2.08
N ILE A 29 -20.32 -13.51 0.78
CA ILE A 29 -20.84 -14.80 0.30
C ILE A 29 -19.71 -15.76 -0.10
N ASN A 30 -18.45 -15.39 0.19
CA ASN A 30 -17.24 -16.16 -0.08
C ASN A 30 -17.00 -16.36 -1.60
N GLU A 31 -17.44 -15.41 -2.43
CA GLU A 31 -17.05 -15.31 -3.84
C GLU A 31 -15.78 -14.47 -3.97
N SER A 32 -14.79 -14.98 -4.72
CA SER A 32 -13.55 -14.26 -4.98
C SER A 32 -13.81 -13.13 -5.95
N TYR A 33 -13.49 -11.90 -5.57
CA TYR A 33 -13.73 -10.73 -6.43
C TYR A 33 -12.44 -10.13 -7.00
N ASN A 34 -11.31 -10.24 -6.29
CA ASN A 34 -10.00 -9.76 -6.75
C ASN A 34 -8.88 -10.63 -6.15
N TYR A 35 -7.67 -10.53 -6.70
CA TYR A 35 -6.47 -11.13 -6.11
C TYR A 35 -5.19 -10.34 -6.39
N ARG A 36 -4.19 -10.50 -5.54
CA ARG A 36 -2.84 -9.92 -5.70
C ARG A 36 -1.80 -11.02 -5.85
N ILE A 37 -0.86 -10.82 -6.75
CA ILE A 37 0.38 -11.61 -6.84
C ILE A 37 1.52 -10.71 -6.37
N PHE A 38 2.36 -11.24 -5.48
CA PHE A 38 3.52 -10.56 -4.93
C PHE A 38 4.77 -11.32 -5.34
N GLU A 39 5.79 -10.60 -5.83
CA GLU A 39 7.09 -11.16 -6.16
C GLU A 39 8.18 -10.59 -5.24
N PHE A 40 9.17 -11.42 -4.91
CA PHE A 40 10.27 -11.10 -4.00
C PHE A 40 11.61 -11.39 -4.67
N ASP A 41 12.56 -10.46 -4.59
CA ASP A 41 13.94 -10.63 -5.10
C ASP A 41 14.92 -11.16 -4.05
N GLY A 42 14.41 -11.77 -2.98
CA GLY A 42 15.25 -12.24 -1.87
C GLY A 42 15.95 -11.13 -1.09
N ASN A 43 15.63 -9.85 -1.33
CA ASN A 43 15.94 -8.76 -0.41
C ASN A 43 15.18 -8.98 0.91
N GLU A 44 15.73 -8.47 2.02
CA GLU A 44 15.12 -8.63 3.35
C GLU A 44 13.93 -7.68 3.56
N CYS A 45 13.74 -6.69 2.68
CA CYS A 45 12.80 -5.59 2.83
C CYS A 45 11.40 -5.86 2.26
N GLY A 46 11.24 -6.91 1.45
CA GLY A 46 9.93 -7.43 1.07
C GLY A 46 9.67 -7.52 -0.42
N VAL A 47 8.50 -7.01 -0.83
CA VAL A 47 7.94 -7.17 -2.19
C VAL A 47 8.70 -6.27 -3.16
N GLU A 48 9.21 -6.83 -4.25
CA GLU A 48 9.80 -6.06 -5.35
C GLU A 48 8.72 -5.66 -6.37
N PHE A 49 7.74 -6.52 -6.57
CA PHE A 49 6.72 -6.31 -7.59
C PHE A 49 5.36 -6.86 -7.15
N LEU A 50 4.31 -6.11 -7.46
CA LEU A 50 2.93 -6.47 -7.17
C LEU A 50 2.07 -6.30 -8.41
N GLU A 51 1.25 -7.30 -8.69
CA GLU A 51 0.16 -7.21 -9.65
C GLU A 51 -1.18 -7.44 -8.97
N TYR A 52 -2.14 -6.56 -9.24
CA TYR A 52 -3.50 -6.65 -8.74
C TYR A 52 -4.45 -6.96 -9.89
N TYR A 53 -5.30 -7.96 -9.67
CA TYR A 53 -6.19 -8.51 -10.68
C TYR A 53 -7.63 -8.50 -10.19
N ASN A 54 -8.56 -8.37 -11.14
CA ASN A 54 -9.95 -8.71 -10.91
C ASN A 54 -10.19 -10.24 -10.98
N SER A 55 -11.40 -10.69 -10.64
CA SER A 55 -11.79 -12.11 -10.68
C SER A 55 -11.74 -12.74 -12.08
N GLU A 56 -11.76 -11.93 -13.15
CA GLU A 56 -11.64 -12.36 -14.54
C GLU A 56 -10.18 -12.49 -15.01
N GLY A 57 -9.20 -12.12 -14.17
CA GLY A 57 -7.78 -12.15 -14.50
C GLY A 57 -7.28 -10.93 -15.28
N ILE A 58 -8.04 -9.84 -15.30
CA ILE A 58 -7.62 -8.55 -15.87
C ILE A 58 -6.80 -7.80 -14.82
N ILE A 59 -5.64 -7.28 -15.23
CA ILE A 59 -4.76 -6.45 -14.40
C ILE A 59 -5.38 -5.07 -14.18
N LEU A 60 -5.52 -4.70 -12.91
CA LEU A 60 -6.03 -3.41 -12.45
C LEU A 60 -4.90 -2.45 -12.04
N GLU A 61 -3.82 -3.00 -11.47
CA GLU A 61 -2.69 -2.23 -10.97
C GLU A 61 -1.40 -3.05 -11.04
N ARG A 62 -0.29 -2.39 -11.38
CA ARG A 62 1.07 -2.90 -11.16
C ARG A 62 1.84 -1.94 -10.29
N ILE A 63 2.66 -2.48 -9.40
CA ILE A 63 3.51 -1.68 -8.51
C ILE A 63 4.91 -2.26 -8.52
N HIS A 64 5.90 -1.43 -8.84
CA HIS A 64 7.31 -1.76 -8.68
C HIS A 64 7.87 -1.03 -7.47
N TYR A 65 8.60 -1.75 -6.62
CA TYR A 65 9.21 -1.23 -5.41
C TYR A 65 10.73 -1.22 -5.58
N THR A 66 11.34 -0.06 -5.34
CA THR A 66 12.79 0.13 -5.38
C THR A 66 13.27 0.52 -3.99
N TYR A 67 13.91 -0.42 -3.30
CA TYR A 67 14.45 -0.22 -1.97
C TYR A 67 15.79 0.53 -2.03
N ASN A 68 15.88 1.63 -1.29
CA ASN A 68 16.96 2.61 -1.40
C ASN A 68 17.91 2.61 -0.20
N SER A 69 17.63 1.81 0.84
CA SER A 69 18.42 1.77 2.07
C SER A 69 18.37 0.39 2.75
N GLU A 70 19.30 0.18 3.69
CA GLU A 70 19.31 -1.01 4.56
C GLU A 70 18.13 -1.03 5.54
N ASN A 71 17.46 0.10 5.77
CA ASN A 71 16.29 0.19 6.65
C ASN A 71 14.96 0.03 5.88
N CYS A 72 15.01 -0.49 4.65
CA CYS A 72 13.82 -0.79 3.87
C CYS A 72 12.96 0.42 3.46
N SER A 73 13.49 1.64 3.50
CA SER A 73 12.87 2.76 2.79
C SER A 73 12.88 2.50 1.27
N TYR A 74 11.79 2.88 0.59
CA TYR A 74 11.64 2.62 -0.83
C TYR A 74 10.86 3.68 -1.58
N GLU A 75 11.02 3.61 -2.90
CA GLU A 75 10.16 4.27 -3.86
C GLU A 75 9.26 3.24 -4.53
N ALA A 76 8.02 3.60 -4.81
CA ALA A 76 7.08 2.77 -5.55
C ALA A 76 6.58 3.50 -6.79
N THR A 77 6.59 2.85 -7.95
CA THR A 77 5.91 3.33 -9.16
C THR A 77 4.66 2.50 -9.40
N PHE A 78 3.58 3.17 -9.79
CA PHE A 78 2.26 2.56 -9.95
C PHE A 78 1.81 2.73 -11.39
N GLU A 79 1.35 1.63 -11.99
CA GLU A 79 0.61 1.65 -13.24
C GLU A 79 -0.83 1.25 -12.92
N TYR A 80 -1.78 2.17 -13.13
CA TYR A 80 -3.19 1.90 -12.94
C TYR A 80 -3.85 1.64 -14.29
N SER A 81 -4.92 0.84 -14.31
CA SER A 81 -5.78 0.78 -15.50
C SER A 81 -6.43 2.14 -15.84
N ASP A 82 -6.69 2.95 -14.80
CA ASP A 82 -7.52 4.16 -14.89
C ASP A 82 -6.72 5.48 -14.77
N PHE A 83 -5.43 5.41 -14.42
CA PHE A 83 -4.50 6.55 -14.35
C PHE A 83 -3.23 6.24 -15.14
N SER A 84 -2.54 7.26 -15.66
CA SER A 84 -1.33 7.01 -16.46
C SER A 84 -0.23 6.38 -15.63
N ASN A 85 0.15 7.02 -14.50
CA ASN A 85 1.23 6.59 -13.63
C ASN A 85 1.12 7.23 -12.23
N GLY A 86 1.72 6.58 -11.24
CA GLY A 86 1.96 7.12 -9.91
C GLY A 86 3.40 6.92 -9.46
N HIS A 87 3.81 7.69 -8.46
CA HIS A 87 5.06 7.54 -7.75
C HIS A 87 4.86 7.90 -6.28
N ARG A 88 5.44 7.10 -5.39
CA ARG A 88 5.44 7.35 -3.96
C ARG A 88 6.82 7.09 -3.39
N ILE A 89 7.16 7.88 -2.37
CA ILE A 89 8.33 7.64 -1.54
C ILE A 89 7.83 7.28 -0.15
N TYR A 90 8.45 6.28 0.43
CA TYR A 90 8.14 5.74 1.74
C TYR A 90 9.33 5.90 2.68
N ASP A 91 9.06 6.14 3.97
CA ASP A 91 10.07 6.19 5.02
C ASP A 91 10.53 4.79 5.47
N ASP A 92 11.39 4.73 6.49
CA ASP A 92 11.87 3.51 7.12
C ASP A 92 11.18 3.20 8.46
N LYS A 93 10.03 3.83 8.72
CA LYS A 93 9.29 3.73 9.99
C LYS A 93 8.06 2.87 9.83
N ASN A 94 7.48 2.46 10.96
CA ASN A 94 6.26 1.67 10.96
C ASN A 94 5.11 2.48 10.36
N GLY A 95 4.30 1.88 9.50
CA GLY A 95 3.07 2.47 9.01
C GLY A 95 1.97 2.47 10.08
N HIS A 96 1.04 3.43 9.99
CA HIS A 96 -0.11 3.49 10.92
C HIS A 96 -0.96 2.20 10.92
N ASP A 97 -1.10 1.57 9.75
CA ASP A 97 -1.83 0.32 9.53
C ASP A 97 -0.91 -0.91 9.53
N ALA A 98 0.20 -0.90 10.29
CA ALA A 98 1.09 -2.05 10.39
C ALA A 98 0.36 -3.25 11.05
N SER A 99 -0.39 -4.00 10.24
CA SER A 99 -0.91 -5.30 10.64
C SER A 99 0.25 -6.28 10.66
N THR A 100 0.35 -7.10 11.72
CA THR A 100 1.33 -8.17 11.87
C THR A 100 1.52 -8.90 10.54
N VAL A 101 2.72 -8.76 9.95
CA VAL A 101 3.09 -9.45 8.72
C VAL A 101 3.04 -10.95 9.03
N SER A 102 2.13 -11.68 8.39
CA SER A 102 2.07 -13.14 8.57
C SER A 102 3.35 -13.74 7.98
N GLU A 103 4.05 -14.58 8.73
CA GLU A 103 5.27 -15.27 8.24
C GLU A 103 5.04 -16.14 6.99
N ILE A 104 3.80 -16.57 6.72
CA ILE A 104 3.41 -17.29 5.49
C ILE A 104 3.46 -16.35 4.27
N ILE A 105 3.31 -15.05 4.51
CA ILE A 105 3.10 -14.01 3.53
C ILE A 105 4.18 -12.97 3.74
N ARG A 106 5.28 -13.09 3.00
CA ARG A 106 6.10 -11.91 2.70
C ARG A 106 5.13 -10.91 2.05
N ARG A 107 4.63 -9.93 2.82
CA ARG A 107 3.84 -8.80 2.32
C ARG A 107 4.78 -7.62 2.24
N GLY A 108 4.41 -6.59 1.48
CA GLY A 108 5.12 -5.31 1.57
C GLY A 108 5.02 -4.82 3.01
N GLU A 109 6.14 -4.37 3.57
CA GLU A 109 6.11 -3.62 4.80
C GLU A 109 5.29 -2.35 4.57
N HIS A 110 4.38 -2.08 5.49
CA HIS A 110 3.58 -0.86 5.46
C HIS A 110 4.41 0.22 6.13
N HIS A 111 4.98 1.12 5.32
CA HIS A 111 5.69 2.32 5.78
C HIS A 111 4.83 3.55 5.53
N ASN A 112 5.26 4.70 6.04
CA ASN A 112 4.53 5.93 5.82
C ASN A 112 4.93 6.57 4.49
N THR A 113 3.95 7.05 3.75
CA THR A 113 4.18 7.77 2.50
C THR A 113 4.63 9.20 2.81
N ILE A 114 5.88 9.54 2.48
CA ILE A 114 6.43 10.90 2.65
C ILE A 114 6.12 11.78 1.44
N GLU A 115 6.01 11.18 0.26
CA GLU A 115 5.68 11.85 -0.99
C GLU A 115 4.73 10.97 -1.80
N ASN A 116 3.69 11.58 -2.36
CA ASN A 116 2.81 10.97 -3.35
C ASN A 116 2.66 11.90 -4.55
N ARG A 117 2.89 11.35 -5.74
CA ARG A 117 2.69 12.02 -7.03
C ARG A 117 1.82 11.13 -7.90
N LEU A 118 0.76 11.71 -8.43
CA LEU A 118 -0.16 11.03 -9.34
C LEU A 118 -0.31 11.85 -10.60
N TRP A 119 -0.15 11.21 -11.75
CA TRP A 119 -0.29 11.84 -13.05
C TRP A 119 -1.65 11.45 -13.65
N SER A 120 -2.30 12.44 -14.26
CA SER A 120 -3.49 12.22 -15.07
C SER A 120 -3.13 11.47 -16.35
N THR A 121 -4.12 10.94 -17.07
CA THR A 121 -3.93 10.27 -18.36
C THR A 121 -3.23 11.15 -19.43
N ASN A 122 -3.21 12.47 -19.25
CA ASN A 122 -2.49 13.42 -20.11
C ASN A 122 -1.04 13.69 -19.66
N ASN A 123 -0.53 12.96 -18.67
CA ASN A 123 0.78 13.15 -18.03
C ASN A 123 0.96 14.49 -17.29
N ASP A 124 -0.14 15.15 -16.93
CA ASP A 124 -0.11 16.29 -16.01
C ASP A 124 -0.19 15.80 -14.57
N VAL A 125 0.66 16.34 -13.68
CA VAL A 125 0.59 16.08 -12.23
C VAL A 125 -0.78 16.54 -11.71
N SER A 126 -1.46 15.67 -10.98
CA SER A 126 -2.77 15.96 -10.40
C SER A 126 -2.62 16.61 -9.02
N PRO A 127 -2.87 17.93 -8.88
CA PRO A 127 -2.54 18.65 -7.66
C PRO A 127 -3.46 18.30 -6.48
N ASN A 128 -4.66 17.80 -6.76
CA ASN A 128 -5.62 17.39 -5.74
C ASN A 128 -5.31 16.00 -5.13
N TYR A 129 -4.47 15.21 -5.80
CA TYR A 129 -4.10 13.87 -5.32
C TYR A 129 -2.61 13.75 -5.00
N SER A 130 -1.79 14.70 -5.45
CA SER A 130 -0.36 14.74 -5.14
C SER A 130 -0.10 15.55 -3.87
N TYR A 131 0.72 15.02 -2.98
CA TYR A 131 0.99 15.62 -1.67
C TYR A 131 2.36 15.21 -1.12
N ASN A 132 2.80 15.94 -0.09
CA ASN A 132 3.89 15.51 0.81
C ASN A 132 3.33 15.39 2.22
N SER A 133 3.91 14.49 3.00
CA SER A 133 3.52 14.27 4.39
C SER A 133 4.72 14.42 5.33
N VAL A 134 4.45 14.99 6.50
CA VAL A 134 5.39 15.05 7.63
C VAL A 134 4.75 14.33 8.80
N TYR A 135 5.50 13.45 9.45
CA TYR A 135 5.02 12.64 10.55
C TYR A 135 5.70 13.00 11.86
N GLU A 136 4.95 12.84 12.94
CA GLU A 136 5.48 12.75 14.31
C GLU A 136 5.29 11.32 14.79
N TYR A 137 6.28 10.78 15.50
CA TYR A 137 6.31 9.38 15.93
C TYR A 137 6.36 9.26 17.45
N ASN A 138 5.88 8.14 17.97
CA ASN A 138 6.11 7.75 19.37
C ASN A 138 7.50 7.12 19.56
N GLU A 139 7.81 6.68 20.79
CA GLU A 139 9.09 6.04 21.14
C GLU A 139 9.29 4.66 20.48
N GLU A 140 8.23 4.07 19.92
CA GLU A 140 8.24 2.77 19.22
C GLU A 140 8.23 2.93 17.69
N ASP A 141 8.53 4.13 17.18
CA ASP A 141 8.58 4.46 15.75
C ASP A 141 7.24 4.31 15.00
N TYR A 142 6.10 4.33 15.71
CA TYR A 142 4.77 4.41 15.11
C TYR A 142 4.32 5.87 14.97
N PRO A 143 3.67 6.26 13.85
CA PRO A 143 3.22 7.63 13.63
C PRO A 143 2.05 7.98 14.57
N VAL A 144 2.18 9.06 15.33
CA VAL A 144 1.08 9.60 16.14
C VAL A 144 0.34 10.74 15.45
N MET A 145 0.99 11.39 14.48
CA MET A 145 0.40 12.45 13.67
C MET A 145 0.98 12.45 12.24
N GLU A 146 0.13 12.74 11.25
CA GLU A 146 0.52 13.05 9.87
C GLU A 146 0.01 14.44 9.52
N THR A 147 0.89 15.33 9.04
CA THR A 147 0.50 16.56 8.35
C THR A 147 0.73 16.40 6.86
N ARG A 148 -0.37 16.33 6.10
CA ARG A 148 -0.37 16.17 4.65
C ARG A 148 -0.62 17.51 3.95
N THR A 149 0.30 17.92 3.10
CA THR A 149 0.19 19.12 2.27
C THR A 149 0.08 18.74 0.80
N TYR A 150 -1.08 18.99 0.22
CA TYR A 150 -1.35 18.75 -1.20
C TYR A 150 -0.75 19.86 -2.08
N LEU A 151 -0.45 19.54 -3.34
CA LEU A 151 0.07 20.52 -4.30
C LEU A 151 -0.94 21.62 -4.65
N ASN A 152 -2.24 21.40 -4.35
CA ASN A 152 -3.28 22.44 -4.42
C ASN A 152 -3.33 23.34 -3.16
N GLU A 153 -2.32 23.26 -2.29
CA GLU A 153 -2.18 24.01 -1.03
C GLU A 153 -3.14 23.60 0.10
N SER A 154 -3.97 22.57 -0.11
CA SER A 154 -4.81 22.03 0.97
C SER A 154 -3.94 21.30 1.99
N VAL A 155 -4.21 21.54 3.28
CA VAL A 155 -3.51 20.89 4.39
C VAL A 155 -4.49 20.08 5.21
N PHE A 156 -4.14 18.83 5.49
CA PHE A 156 -4.88 17.92 6.35
C PHE A 156 -3.97 17.41 7.47
N VAL A 157 -4.51 17.31 8.67
CA VAL A 157 -3.81 16.76 9.82
C VAL A 157 -4.58 15.54 10.31
N TYR A 158 -3.89 14.41 10.39
CA TYR A 158 -4.41 13.15 10.91
C TYR A 158 -3.73 12.82 12.22
N THR A 159 -4.48 12.29 13.17
CA THR A 159 -3.97 11.79 14.46
C THR A 159 -4.29 10.31 14.56
N TYR A 160 -3.32 9.51 14.99
CA TYR A 160 -3.46 8.07 15.13
C TYR A 160 -3.44 7.69 16.61
N GLU A 161 -4.31 6.76 16.99
CA GLU A 161 -4.39 6.20 18.33
C GLU A 161 -4.29 4.68 18.23
N TYR A 162 -3.49 4.08 19.11
CA TYR A 162 -3.23 2.64 19.16
C TYR A 162 -3.79 2.08 20.48
N TYR A 163 -4.52 0.95 20.40
CA TYR A 163 -5.25 0.34 21.52
C TYR A 163 -4.85 -1.12 21.75
#